data_AF-F6Y767-F1
#
_entry.id   AF-F6Y767-F1
#
_cell.length_a   1.000
_cell.length_b   1.000
_cell.length_c   1.000
_cell.angle_alpha   90.00
_cell.angle_beta   90.00
_cell.angle_gamma   90.00
#
_symmetry.space_group_name_H-M   'P 1'
#
loop_
_entity.id
_entity.type
_entity.pdbx_description
1 polymer ?
#
loop_
_entity_poly.entity_id
_entity_poly.type
_entity_poly.pdbx_seq_one_letter_code
_entity_poly.pdbx_strand_id
1 'polypeptide(L)'
;MASASAAAPESWQAAGPRKRRSAARRPRRREAAPRDPEAEFEADSGVVLRRISNAGKDLLISDFWSSALETINECLTKHLEQLKAPVGTLSDTFGKLHLDSSPDESDVAPDSIPGETPGTGTSRWKCVCYGIGNFATCIIARNQLTFLLLLLEKCQIPRSHCWVYDPLFSQLEIEVLNILGVTVLSENEEGKRSIRGEATIFYMLHCGTALYNNLLWSNWSVDALSKMVIIGNSFKGLEERLLARILQKNYPYIAKILKGLEELEFPQTSQYMDMFNDTSVHWFPVQKLQQLSTDAWEFWEEPDYQDCEDLEIIRNKTEDPSATD
;
A
#
# COMPACT_ATOMS: atom_id res chain seq x y z
N MET A 1 -19.72 -54.87 -40.80
CA MET A 1 -18.77 -55.38 -39.79
C MET A 1 -17.71 -54.30 -39.62
N ALA A 2 -17.34 -53.79 -38.46
CA ALA A 2 -17.38 -54.36 -37.12
C ALA A 2 -17.66 -53.27 -36.08
N SER A 3 -18.38 -53.64 -35.04
CA SER A 3 -18.60 -52.91 -33.79
C SER A 3 -17.35 -53.00 -32.91
N ALA A 4 -16.79 -51.86 -32.51
CA ALA A 4 -15.79 -51.80 -31.45
C ALA A 4 -16.50 -51.55 -30.11
N SER A 5 -16.45 -52.56 -29.23
CA SER A 5 -16.95 -52.52 -27.85
C SER A 5 -15.88 -52.01 -26.91
N ALA A 6 -16.34 -51.36 -25.86
CA ALA A 6 -15.64 -50.66 -24.80
C ALA A 6 -14.54 -51.45 -24.06
N ALA A 7 -13.51 -50.73 -23.63
CA ALA A 7 -12.68 -51.05 -22.49
C ALA A 7 -12.66 -49.85 -21.54
N ALA A 8 -13.16 -50.02 -20.32
CA ALA A 8 -13.07 -49.03 -19.25
C ALA A 8 -11.66 -49.08 -18.62
N PRO A 9 -11.05 -47.96 -18.22
CA PRO A 9 -9.79 -47.98 -17.49
C PRO A 9 -10.01 -48.31 -16.01
N GLU A 10 -9.15 -49.17 -15.50
CA GLU A 10 -9.05 -49.64 -14.12
C GLU A 10 -8.77 -48.48 -13.13
N SER A 11 -9.42 -48.57 -11.97
CA SER A 11 -9.23 -47.67 -10.83
C SER A 11 -7.84 -47.92 -10.19
N TRP A 12 -6.96 -46.93 -10.26
CA TRP A 12 -5.69 -46.95 -9.54
C TRP A 12 -5.92 -46.73 -8.04
N GLN A 13 -5.62 -47.76 -7.22
CA GLN A 13 -5.62 -47.68 -5.76
C GLN A 13 -4.27 -47.13 -5.26
N ALA A 14 -4.32 -46.13 -4.37
CA ALA A 14 -3.14 -45.56 -3.72
C ALA A 14 -2.53 -46.54 -2.69
N ALA A 15 -1.22 -46.74 -2.78
CA ALA A 15 -0.46 -47.57 -1.83
C ALA A 15 -0.33 -46.88 -0.45
N GLY A 16 -0.80 -47.54 0.60
CA GLY A 16 -0.70 -47.06 1.98
C GLY A 16 0.73 -47.15 2.56
N PRO A 17 1.11 -46.27 3.51
CA PRO A 17 2.47 -46.20 4.03
C PRO A 17 2.81 -47.38 4.96
N ARG A 18 4.00 -47.96 4.76
CA ARG A 18 4.60 -49.02 5.58
C ARG A 18 4.80 -48.55 7.04
N LYS A 19 4.19 -49.25 8.00
CA LYS A 19 4.40 -49.08 9.45
C LYS A 19 5.85 -49.41 9.84
N ARG A 20 6.64 -48.42 10.26
CA ARG A 20 7.87 -48.61 11.04
C ARG A 20 7.51 -48.84 12.51
N ARG A 21 7.99 -49.94 13.10
CA ARG A 21 7.91 -50.20 14.55
C ARG A 21 8.85 -49.24 15.30
N SER A 22 8.30 -48.34 16.09
CA SER A 22 9.04 -47.49 17.03
C SER A 22 8.97 -48.07 18.45
N ALA A 23 10.14 -48.18 19.09
CA ALA A 23 10.28 -48.64 20.48
C ALA A 23 9.69 -47.60 21.45
N ALA A 24 8.96 -48.08 22.46
CA ALA A 24 8.30 -47.25 23.46
C ALA A 24 9.32 -46.54 24.37
N ARG A 25 9.41 -45.20 24.27
CA ARG A 25 9.99 -44.35 25.32
C ARG A 25 8.86 -43.86 26.23
N ARG A 26 8.97 -44.16 27.53
CA ARG A 26 8.06 -43.66 28.59
C ARG A 26 8.02 -42.12 28.57
N PRO A 27 6.85 -41.48 28.61
CA PRO A 27 6.79 -40.03 28.81
C PRO A 27 6.99 -39.73 30.30
N ARG A 28 8.08 -39.04 30.65
CA ARG A 28 8.16 -38.28 31.90
C ARG A 28 7.26 -37.06 31.73
N ARG A 29 6.04 -37.13 32.25
CA ARG A 29 5.15 -35.97 32.39
C ARG A 29 5.77 -35.06 33.46
N ARG A 30 6.58 -34.09 33.03
CA ARG A 30 6.83 -32.89 33.83
C ARG A 30 5.58 -32.04 33.64
N GLU A 31 4.73 -31.98 34.65
CA GLU A 31 3.73 -30.93 34.75
C GLU A 31 4.49 -29.61 34.86
N ALA A 32 4.54 -28.87 33.75
CA ALA A 32 4.97 -27.49 33.76
C ALA A 32 3.87 -26.70 34.47
N ALA A 33 4.25 -25.89 35.46
CA ALA A 33 3.34 -24.94 36.09
C ALA A 33 2.68 -24.08 35.00
N PRO A 34 1.40 -23.66 35.17
CA PRO A 34 0.76 -22.76 34.23
C PRO A 34 1.63 -21.51 34.11
N ARG A 35 2.14 -21.27 32.90
CA ARG A 35 2.87 -20.06 32.60
C ARG A 35 1.88 -18.92 32.49
N ASP A 36 2.29 -17.76 32.97
CA ASP A 36 1.50 -16.54 32.89
C ASP A 36 1.32 -16.17 31.41
N PRO A 37 0.08 -16.09 30.89
CA PRO A 37 -0.17 -15.73 29.50
C PRO A 37 0.45 -14.39 29.12
N GLU A 38 0.45 -13.39 30.01
CA GLU A 38 1.05 -12.08 29.74
C GLU A 38 2.56 -12.18 29.53
N ALA A 39 3.25 -12.98 30.34
CA ALA A 39 4.68 -13.22 30.19
C ALA A 39 5.04 -14.02 28.92
N GLU A 40 4.14 -14.88 28.43
CA GLU A 40 4.33 -15.58 27.15
C GLU A 40 4.15 -14.63 25.97
N PHE A 41 3.10 -13.80 25.97
CA PHE A 41 2.89 -12.77 24.95
C PHE A 41 4.04 -11.76 24.90
N GLU A 42 4.51 -11.26 26.05
CA GLU A 42 5.66 -10.35 26.09
C GLU A 42 6.94 -11.00 25.54
N ALA A 43 7.16 -12.29 25.86
CA ALA A 43 8.30 -13.03 25.32
C ALA A 43 8.20 -13.21 23.80
N ASP A 44 7.01 -13.49 23.29
CA ASP A 44 6.75 -13.65 21.86
C ASP A 44 6.87 -12.31 21.10
N SER A 45 6.31 -11.22 21.64
CA SER A 45 6.47 -9.86 21.15
C SER A 45 7.95 -9.47 21.05
N GLY A 46 8.73 -9.77 22.10
CA GLY A 46 10.17 -9.53 22.14
C GLY A 46 10.96 -10.29 21.06
N VAL A 47 10.53 -11.51 20.70
CA VAL A 47 11.14 -12.28 19.59
C VAL A 47 10.83 -11.65 18.25
N VAL A 48 9.58 -11.25 18.01
CA VAL A 48 9.17 -10.60 16.74
C VAL A 48 9.90 -9.27 16.56
N LEU A 49 9.95 -8.42 17.59
CA LEU A 49 10.67 -7.14 17.58
C LEU A 49 12.16 -7.32 17.27
N ARG A 50 12.81 -8.33 17.85
CA ARG A 50 14.21 -8.64 17.55
C ARG A 50 14.41 -9.04 16.09
N ARG A 51 13.48 -9.82 15.53
CA ARG A 51 13.54 -10.23 14.12
C ARG A 51 13.34 -9.05 13.17
N ILE A 52 12.43 -8.12 13.49
CA ILE A 52 12.25 -6.86 12.75
C ILE A 52 13.53 -6.02 12.82
N SER A 53 14.11 -5.86 14.01
CA SER A 53 15.37 -5.12 14.19
C SER A 53 16.53 -5.71 13.36
N ASN A 54 16.65 -7.04 13.32
CA ASN A 54 17.68 -7.70 12.53
C ASN A 54 17.44 -7.50 11.03
N ALA A 55 16.21 -7.68 10.55
CA ALA A 55 15.86 -7.39 9.16
C ALA A 55 16.17 -5.93 8.79
N GLY A 56 16.01 -4.99 9.73
CA GLY A 56 16.30 -3.59 9.51
C GLY A 56 17.79 -3.33 9.31
N LYS A 57 18.64 -4.01 10.09
CA LYS A 57 20.11 -3.94 9.90
C LYS A 57 20.52 -4.52 8.55
N ASP A 58 19.93 -5.65 8.16
CA ASP A 58 20.22 -6.31 6.88
C ASP A 58 19.77 -5.46 5.69
N LEU A 59 18.59 -4.82 5.76
CA LEU A 59 18.11 -3.89 4.75
C LEU A 59 19.01 -2.66 4.63
N LEU A 60 19.37 -2.01 5.75
CA LEU A 60 20.14 -0.77 5.74
C LEU A 60 21.53 -0.88 5.08
N ILE A 61 22.15 -2.06 5.11
CA ILE A 61 23.44 -2.31 4.48
C ILE A 61 23.33 -2.87 3.05
N SER A 62 22.11 -3.10 2.56
CA SER A 62 21.88 -3.69 1.25
C SER A 62 21.85 -2.64 0.14
N ASP A 63 22.39 -3.00 -1.03
CA ASP A 63 22.31 -2.16 -2.25
C ASP A 63 20.85 -1.92 -2.66
N PHE A 64 19.98 -2.92 -2.42
CA PHE A 64 18.55 -2.83 -2.66
C PHE A 64 17.92 -1.64 -1.95
N TRP A 65 18.20 -1.46 -0.65
CA TRP A 65 17.65 -0.36 0.13
C TRP A 65 18.11 1.00 -0.42
N SER A 66 19.40 1.16 -0.70
CA SER A 66 19.91 2.42 -1.25
C SER A 66 19.27 2.76 -2.59
N SER A 67 19.15 1.79 -3.50
CA SER A 67 18.55 2.02 -4.82
C SER A 67 17.04 2.24 -4.73
N ALA A 68 16.32 1.53 -3.87
CA ALA A 68 14.88 1.73 -3.69
C ALA A 68 14.58 3.10 -3.08
N LEU A 69 15.41 3.53 -2.12
CA LEU A 69 15.32 4.86 -1.53
C LEU A 69 15.64 5.96 -2.56
N GLU A 70 16.58 5.74 -3.47
CA GLU A 70 16.85 6.66 -4.58
C GLU A 70 15.62 6.81 -5.48
N THR A 71 14.99 5.71 -5.90
CA THR A 71 13.75 5.72 -6.68
C THR A 71 12.63 6.50 -5.97
N ILE A 72 12.44 6.24 -4.67
CA ILE A 72 11.43 6.94 -3.87
C ILE A 72 11.76 8.43 -3.76
N ASN A 73 13.02 8.79 -3.48
CA ASN A 73 13.44 10.18 -3.34
C ASN A 73 13.29 10.97 -4.63
N GLU A 74 13.58 10.36 -5.79
CA GLU A 74 13.35 10.97 -7.10
C GLU A 74 11.87 11.37 -7.25
N CYS A 75 10.97 10.44 -6.95
CA CYS A 75 9.53 10.65 -7.00
C CYS A 75 9.06 11.72 -5.99
N LEU A 76 9.47 11.61 -4.72
CA LEU A 76 9.07 12.56 -3.68
C LEU A 76 9.59 13.97 -3.92
N THR A 77 10.77 14.11 -4.55
CA THR A 77 11.33 15.42 -4.93
C THR A 77 10.46 16.08 -5.99
N LYS A 78 10.13 15.36 -7.07
CA LYS A 78 9.23 15.84 -8.14
C LYS A 78 7.85 16.20 -7.58
N HIS A 79 7.31 15.36 -6.71
CA HIS A 79 6.03 15.61 -6.05
C HIS A 79 6.07 16.87 -5.17
N LEU A 80 7.15 17.07 -4.40
CA LEU A 80 7.29 18.26 -3.54
C LEU A 80 7.40 19.56 -4.37
N GLU A 81 8.07 19.51 -5.52
CA GLU A 81 8.12 20.64 -6.46
C GLU A 81 6.73 20.99 -6.98
N GLN A 82 5.93 19.98 -7.34
CA GLN A 82 4.54 20.14 -7.73
C GLN A 82 3.68 20.79 -6.63
N LEU A 83 3.82 20.36 -5.37
CA LEU A 83 3.05 20.93 -4.26
C LEU A 83 3.44 22.38 -3.91
N LYS A 84 4.68 22.78 -4.21
CA LYS A 84 5.19 24.14 -3.96
C LYS A 84 4.89 25.10 -5.12
N ALA A 85 4.53 24.59 -6.29
CA ALA A 85 4.17 25.42 -7.42
C ALA A 85 2.99 26.34 -7.02
N PRO A 86 3.08 27.66 -7.24
CA PRO A 86 2.01 28.58 -6.85
C PRO A 86 0.68 28.15 -7.46
N VAL A 87 -0.35 28.02 -6.61
CA VAL A 87 -1.75 27.71 -6.99
C VAL A 87 -2.38 28.82 -7.88
N GLY A 88 -1.60 29.82 -8.30
CA GLY A 88 -2.06 31.08 -8.88
C GLY A 88 -1.90 31.26 -10.40
N THR A 89 -1.47 30.27 -11.19
CA THR A 89 -1.28 30.48 -12.65
C THR A 89 -2.28 29.74 -13.54
N LEU A 90 -3.27 29.04 -12.96
CA LEU A 90 -4.23 28.24 -13.73
C LEU A 90 -5.67 28.77 -13.74
N SER A 91 -5.95 29.84 -12.96
CA SER A 91 -7.20 30.61 -13.09
C SER A 91 -7.04 31.87 -13.96
N ASP A 92 -5.81 32.27 -14.30
CA ASP A 92 -5.53 33.52 -15.02
C ASP A 92 -5.46 33.37 -16.56
N THR A 93 -5.60 32.15 -17.10
CA THR A 93 -5.59 31.90 -18.55
C THR A 93 -6.97 31.88 -19.22
N PHE A 94 -8.06 32.08 -18.48
CA PHE A 94 -9.42 32.20 -19.06
C PHE A 94 -10.13 33.53 -18.81
N GLY A 95 -9.45 34.54 -18.25
CA GLY A 95 -10.08 35.82 -17.96
C GLY A 95 -9.12 36.99 -18.03
N LYS A 96 -8.71 37.40 -19.23
CA LYS A 96 -8.21 38.77 -19.51
C LYS A 96 -8.15 39.05 -21.02
N LEU A 97 -9.34 39.08 -21.64
CA LEU A 97 -9.59 40.03 -22.71
C LEU A 97 -10.19 41.29 -22.08
N HIS A 98 -9.34 42.24 -21.68
CA HIS A 98 -9.63 43.67 -21.89
C HIS A 98 -8.40 44.54 -21.61
N LEU A 99 -8.11 45.41 -22.58
CA LEU A 99 -7.19 46.54 -22.52
C LEU A 99 -7.65 47.61 -21.50
N ASP A 100 -6.75 48.11 -20.66
CA ASP A 100 -6.13 49.47 -20.74
C ASP A 100 -5.63 50.00 -19.37
N SER A 101 -4.38 50.52 -19.37
CA SER A 101 -3.77 51.67 -18.63
C SER A 101 -3.93 51.82 -17.09
N SER A 102 -2.99 52.23 -16.23
CA SER A 102 -1.56 52.64 -16.17
C SER A 102 -1.14 52.67 -14.66
N PRO A 103 0.13 52.90 -14.28
CA PRO A 103 0.63 52.69 -12.90
C PRO A 103 0.64 53.97 -12.04
N ASP A 104 0.60 53.81 -10.72
CA ASP A 104 1.05 54.82 -9.76
C ASP A 104 1.81 54.19 -8.58
N GLU A 105 2.92 54.83 -8.24
CA GLU A 105 3.99 54.45 -7.29
C GLU A 105 3.68 54.77 -5.82
N SER A 106 4.62 54.37 -4.94
CA SER A 106 4.92 54.87 -3.58
C SER A 106 4.16 54.18 -2.43
N ASP A 107 4.73 53.84 -1.27
CA ASP A 107 6.02 54.16 -0.66
C ASP A 107 6.25 53.31 0.63
N VAL A 108 7.53 53.00 0.91
CA VAL A 108 8.20 53.07 2.24
C VAL A 108 7.90 52.01 3.35
N ALA A 109 8.97 51.27 3.72
CA ALA A 109 9.20 50.47 4.96
C ALA A 109 9.69 51.39 6.13
N PRO A 110 10.10 50.97 7.37
CA PRO A 110 10.49 49.64 7.85
C PRO A 110 10.20 49.30 9.35
N ASP A 111 10.78 48.17 9.79
CA ASP A 111 11.21 47.76 11.14
C ASP A 111 10.20 47.18 12.15
N SER A 112 10.35 45.87 12.43
CA SER A 112 10.58 45.33 13.79
C SER A 112 10.89 43.81 13.81
N ILE A 113 12.16 43.52 14.14
CA ILE A 113 12.75 42.40 14.93
C ILE A 113 12.51 40.92 14.49
N PRO A 114 13.60 40.15 14.21
CA PRO A 114 13.54 38.72 13.94
C PRO A 114 13.50 37.91 15.24
N GLY A 115 12.31 37.40 15.57
CA GLY A 115 12.09 36.47 16.67
C GLY A 115 11.60 35.13 16.13
N GLU A 116 12.45 34.11 16.27
CA GLU A 116 12.13 32.68 16.27
C GLU A 116 11.65 32.09 14.93
N THR A 117 12.61 31.58 14.16
CA THR A 117 12.40 30.52 13.19
C THR A 117 11.67 29.34 13.85
N PRO A 118 10.46 28.95 13.41
CA PRO A 118 9.92 27.66 13.79
C PRO A 118 10.88 26.61 13.24
N GLY A 119 11.47 25.84 14.13
CA GLY A 119 12.41 24.77 13.79
C GLY A 119 11.85 23.88 12.69
N THR A 120 12.70 23.62 11.70
CA THR A 120 12.76 22.39 10.88
C THR A 120 11.43 21.65 10.74
N GLY A 121 10.70 21.99 9.68
CA GLY A 121 9.34 21.51 9.41
C GLY A 121 9.21 19.99 9.57
N THR A 122 8.37 19.59 10.51
CA THR A 122 7.85 18.23 10.61
C THR A 122 7.24 17.82 9.28
N SER A 123 7.58 16.62 8.78
CA SER A 123 7.03 16.08 7.53
C SER A 123 5.50 16.11 7.56
N ARG A 124 4.89 16.79 6.58
CA ARG A 124 3.42 16.91 6.44
C ARG A 124 2.79 15.66 5.81
N TRP A 125 3.58 14.61 5.62
CA TRP A 125 3.13 13.38 4.99
C TRP A 125 2.43 12.47 6.00
N LYS A 126 1.35 11.86 5.53
CA LYS A 126 0.70 10.71 6.16
C LYS A 126 1.12 9.44 5.45
N CYS A 127 1.02 8.31 6.15
CA CYS A 127 1.22 7.01 5.54
C CYS A 127 0.05 6.08 5.87
N VAL A 128 -0.44 5.37 4.86
CA VAL A 128 -1.42 4.31 5.04
C VAL A 128 -0.87 3.06 4.39
N CYS A 129 -0.91 1.95 5.11
CA CYS A 129 -0.40 0.68 4.64
C CYS A 129 -1.50 -0.38 4.71
N TYR A 130 -1.66 -1.10 3.61
CA TYR A 130 -2.56 -2.24 3.50
C TYR A 130 -1.77 -3.50 3.17
N GLY A 131 -2.22 -4.64 3.71
CA GLY A 131 -1.82 -5.95 3.19
C GLY A 131 -0.38 -6.38 3.51
N ILE A 132 0.13 -6.12 4.72
CA ILE A 132 1.48 -6.59 5.11
C ILE A 132 1.56 -8.11 5.23
N GLY A 133 0.46 -8.76 5.64
CA GLY A 133 0.40 -10.17 5.99
C GLY A 133 1.00 -10.48 7.37
N ASN A 134 1.16 -11.77 7.65
CA ASN A 134 1.61 -12.24 8.96
C ASN A 134 3.14 -12.09 9.13
N PHE A 135 3.62 -10.94 9.58
CA PHE A 135 5.05 -10.65 9.76
C PHE A 135 5.71 -11.38 10.93
N ALA A 136 4.93 -11.92 11.88
CA ALA A 136 5.47 -12.71 12.97
C ALA A 136 6.12 -14.01 12.47
N THR A 137 5.49 -14.65 11.48
CA THR A 137 5.90 -15.96 10.94
C THR A 137 6.43 -15.90 9.51
N CYS A 138 5.94 -14.98 8.68
CA CYS A 138 6.39 -14.83 7.29
C CYS A 138 7.60 -13.89 7.19
N ILE A 139 8.68 -14.35 6.57
CA ILE A 139 9.88 -13.53 6.37
C ILE A 139 9.65 -12.40 5.36
N ILE A 140 8.80 -12.61 4.35
CA ILE A 140 8.49 -11.60 3.33
C ILE A 140 7.74 -10.43 3.99
N ALA A 141 6.59 -10.70 4.62
CA ALA A 141 5.81 -9.73 5.37
C ALA A 141 6.65 -8.94 6.38
N ARG A 142 7.57 -9.62 7.07
CA ARG A 142 8.48 -8.97 8.02
C ARG A 142 9.44 -7.99 7.36
N ASN A 143 10.03 -8.35 6.23
CA ASN A 143 10.92 -7.44 5.50
C ASN A 143 10.15 -6.26 4.92
N GLN A 144 8.91 -6.47 4.44
CA GLN A 144 8.05 -5.39 3.96
C GLN A 144 7.65 -4.43 5.10
N LEU A 145 7.22 -4.93 6.25
CA LEU A 145 6.99 -4.09 7.44
C LEU A 145 8.27 -3.33 7.84
N THR A 146 9.40 -4.01 7.83
CA THR A 146 10.68 -3.39 8.21
C THR A 146 11.06 -2.28 7.22
N PHE A 147 10.88 -2.50 5.92
CA PHE A 147 11.10 -1.48 4.89
C PHE A 147 10.18 -0.27 5.13
N LEU A 148 8.89 -0.49 5.40
CA LEU A 148 7.95 0.58 5.76
C LEU A 148 8.47 1.40 6.95
N LEU A 149 8.90 0.76 8.04
CA LEU A 149 9.41 1.46 9.22
C LEU A 149 10.64 2.32 8.90
N LEU A 150 11.58 1.79 8.12
CA LEU A 150 12.75 2.55 7.67
C LEU A 150 12.36 3.71 6.74
N LEU A 151 11.37 3.51 5.87
CA LEU A 151 10.85 4.54 4.99
C LEU A 151 10.24 5.70 5.79
N LEU A 152 9.42 5.40 6.81
CA LEU A 152 8.87 6.43 7.70
C LEU A 152 9.97 7.27 8.34
N GLU A 153 11.04 6.63 8.82
CA GLU A 153 12.20 7.33 9.40
C GLU A 153 12.91 8.21 8.37
N LYS A 154 13.16 7.72 7.16
CA LYS A 154 13.81 8.50 6.08
C LYS A 154 12.96 9.69 5.62
N CYS A 155 11.66 9.50 5.51
CA CYS A 155 10.71 10.56 5.16
C CYS A 155 10.33 11.46 6.34
N GLN A 156 10.89 11.21 7.53
CA GLN A 156 10.60 11.91 8.79
C GLN A 156 9.09 11.94 9.11
N ILE A 157 8.38 10.88 8.75
CA ILE A 157 6.96 10.70 9.05
C ILE A 157 6.84 10.13 10.46
N PRO A 158 6.19 10.83 11.41
CA PRO A 158 5.93 10.27 12.72
C PRO A 158 5.17 8.95 12.60
N ARG A 159 5.58 7.92 13.34
CA ARG A 159 4.92 6.60 13.28
C ARG A 159 3.44 6.67 13.66
N SER A 160 3.07 7.62 14.52
CA SER A 160 1.67 7.93 14.86
C SER A 160 0.83 8.45 13.67
N HIS A 161 1.47 8.90 12.59
CA HIS A 161 0.84 9.30 11.32
C HIS A 161 0.90 8.19 10.27
N CYS A 162 1.28 6.97 10.67
CA CYS A 162 1.19 5.77 9.86
C CYS A 162 0.04 4.90 10.37
N TRP A 163 -0.89 4.59 9.47
CA TRP A 163 -1.97 3.64 9.72
C TRP A 163 -1.73 2.35 8.96
N VAL A 164 -1.87 1.21 9.63
CA VAL A 164 -1.69 -0.12 9.04
C VAL A 164 -2.97 -0.92 9.17
N TYR A 165 -3.30 -1.67 8.14
CA TYR A 165 -4.40 -2.62 8.17
C TYR A 165 -4.09 -3.88 7.38
N ASP A 166 -4.32 -5.02 8.03
CA ASP A 166 -4.39 -6.31 7.39
C ASP A 166 -5.41 -7.16 8.14
N PRO A 167 -6.42 -7.74 7.45
CA PRO A 167 -7.41 -8.60 8.11
C PRO A 167 -6.82 -9.88 8.71
N LEU A 168 -5.57 -10.23 8.37
CA LEU A 168 -4.87 -11.41 8.86
C LEU A 168 -3.99 -11.15 10.08
N PHE A 169 -3.94 -9.92 10.60
CA PHE A 169 -3.17 -9.63 11.81
C PHE A 169 -3.69 -10.42 13.01
N SER A 170 -2.77 -11.11 13.68
CA SER A 170 -3.00 -11.72 14.98
C SER A 170 -2.90 -10.69 16.12
N GLN A 171 -3.40 -11.04 17.31
CA GLN A 171 -3.28 -10.18 18.49
C GLN A 171 -1.83 -9.83 18.83
N LEU A 172 -0.91 -10.79 18.65
CA LEU A 172 0.53 -10.60 18.81
C LEU A 172 1.06 -9.52 17.85
N GLU A 173 0.62 -9.54 16.59
CA GLU A 173 1.05 -8.58 15.59
C GLU A 173 0.50 -7.19 15.85
N ILE A 174 -0.76 -7.09 16.25
CA ILE A 174 -1.38 -5.83 16.68
C ILE A 174 -0.59 -5.22 17.87
N GLU A 175 -0.24 -6.04 18.86
CA GLU A 175 0.57 -5.60 20.01
C GLU A 175 1.95 -5.09 19.58
N VAL A 176 2.65 -5.86 18.74
CA VAL A 176 3.96 -5.45 18.21
C VAL A 176 3.88 -4.14 17.42
N LEU A 177 2.85 -3.94 16.59
CA LEU A 177 2.63 -2.70 15.84
C LEU A 177 2.38 -1.51 16.79
N ASN A 178 1.61 -1.71 17.86
CA ASN A 178 1.39 -0.69 18.88
C ASN A 178 2.69 -0.34 19.64
N ILE A 179 3.52 -1.33 19.99
CA ILE A 179 4.85 -1.11 20.60
C ILE A 179 5.76 -0.33 19.65
N LEU A 180 5.69 -0.61 18.36
CA LEU A 180 6.45 0.11 17.32
C LEU A 180 5.92 1.53 17.09
N GLY A 181 4.74 1.88 17.60
CA GLY A 181 4.16 3.21 17.55
C GLY A 181 3.41 3.53 16.25
N VAL A 182 3.05 2.52 15.45
CA VAL A 182 2.16 2.66 14.28
C VAL A 182 0.72 2.36 14.67
N THR A 183 -0.24 3.02 14.03
CA THR A 183 -1.66 2.89 14.39
C THR A 183 -2.32 1.77 13.60
N VAL A 184 -2.83 0.74 14.27
CA VAL A 184 -3.60 -0.32 13.60
C VAL A 184 -5.05 0.14 13.40
N LEU A 185 -5.57 0.01 12.17
CA LEU A 185 -6.98 0.29 11.90
C LEU A 185 -7.86 -0.84 12.42
N SER A 186 -8.98 -0.47 13.04
CA SER A 186 -9.98 -1.41 13.55
C SER A 186 -10.99 -1.86 12.50
N GLU A 187 -11.09 -1.13 11.39
CA GLU A 187 -12.12 -1.34 10.36
C GLU A 187 -11.46 -1.70 9.03
N ASN A 188 -12.12 -2.61 8.31
CA ASN A 188 -11.77 -2.91 6.93
C ASN A 188 -12.32 -1.81 6.02
N GLU A 189 -11.46 -0.86 5.66
CA GLU A 189 -11.83 0.21 4.73
C GLU A 189 -11.91 -0.29 3.27
N GLU A 190 -11.59 -1.56 2.99
CA GLU A 190 -11.55 -2.13 1.64
C GLU A 190 -10.70 -1.32 0.65
N GLY A 191 -9.68 -0.59 1.15
CA GLY A 191 -8.83 0.30 0.36
C GLY A 191 -9.44 1.66 0.02
N LYS A 192 -10.64 1.99 0.51
CA LYS A 192 -11.41 3.21 0.18
C LYS A 192 -11.02 4.44 1.02
N ARG A 193 -9.74 4.55 1.40
CA ARG A 193 -9.27 5.66 2.24
C ARG A 193 -9.11 6.94 1.42
N SER A 194 -9.92 7.95 1.75
CA SER A 194 -9.72 9.31 1.27
C SER A 194 -8.54 9.99 1.96
N ILE A 195 -7.73 10.74 1.19
CA ILE A 195 -6.62 11.53 1.73
C ILE A 195 -7.05 12.83 2.43
N ARG A 196 -8.31 13.24 2.28
CA ARG A 196 -8.87 14.47 2.90
C ARG A 196 -8.00 15.73 2.68
N GLY A 197 -7.35 15.82 1.52
CA GLY A 197 -6.50 16.96 1.12
C GLY A 197 -5.06 16.94 1.67
N GLU A 198 -4.65 15.88 2.37
CA GLU A 198 -3.32 15.77 2.96
C GLU A 198 -2.39 14.86 2.13
N ALA A 199 -1.14 15.27 1.97
CA ALA A 199 -0.16 14.49 1.23
C ALA A 199 0.04 13.12 1.88
N THR A 200 -0.21 12.04 1.13
CA THR A 200 -0.31 10.69 1.70
C THR A 200 0.44 9.67 0.84
N ILE A 201 1.28 8.87 1.50
CA ILE A 201 1.92 7.70 0.91
C ILE A 201 1.07 6.47 1.23
N PHE A 202 0.64 5.76 0.19
CA PHE A 202 -0.01 4.46 0.30
C PHE A 202 1.02 3.35 0.06
N TYR A 203 1.28 2.51 1.06
CA TYR A 203 2.20 1.38 0.99
C TYR A 203 1.41 0.08 0.91
N MET A 204 1.33 -0.53 -0.28
CA MET A 204 0.35 -1.57 -0.60
C MET A 204 0.97 -2.80 -1.27
N LEU A 205 2.19 -3.16 -0.90
CA LEU A 205 2.92 -4.26 -1.56
C LEU A 205 2.11 -5.55 -1.65
N HIS A 206 2.05 -6.14 -2.85
CA HIS A 206 1.34 -7.39 -3.16
C HIS A 206 -0.14 -7.39 -2.76
N CYS A 207 -0.75 -6.22 -2.54
CA CYS A 207 -2.18 -6.10 -2.34
C CYS A 207 -2.95 -6.56 -3.58
N GLY A 208 -4.14 -7.11 -3.37
CA GLY A 208 -5.04 -7.45 -4.46
C GLY A 208 -5.44 -6.22 -5.28
N THR A 209 -5.62 -6.42 -6.59
CA THR A 209 -5.87 -5.34 -7.58
C THR A 209 -7.08 -4.46 -7.21
N ALA A 210 -8.10 -5.05 -6.57
CA ALA A 210 -9.29 -4.33 -6.11
C ALA A 210 -8.97 -3.21 -5.10
N LEU A 211 -7.99 -3.39 -4.21
CA LEU A 211 -7.61 -2.37 -3.23
C LEU A 211 -7.07 -1.10 -3.91
N TYR A 212 -6.27 -1.24 -4.97
CA TYR A 212 -5.79 -0.11 -5.77
C TYR A 212 -6.91 0.60 -6.49
N ASN A 213 -7.81 -0.16 -7.11
CA ASN A 213 -8.94 0.40 -7.84
C ASN A 213 -9.89 1.17 -6.90
N ASN A 214 -10.16 0.64 -5.70
CA ASN A 214 -10.93 1.32 -4.66
C ASN A 214 -10.24 2.58 -4.14
N LEU A 215 -8.91 2.51 -3.95
CA LEU A 215 -8.12 3.65 -3.51
C LEU A 215 -8.20 4.80 -4.51
N LEU A 216 -8.01 4.50 -5.80
CA LEU A 216 -8.14 5.48 -6.89
C LEU A 216 -9.54 6.08 -6.93
N TRP A 217 -10.58 5.23 -6.87
CA TRP A 217 -11.98 5.68 -6.83
C TRP A 217 -12.26 6.66 -5.69
N SER A 218 -11.86 6.32 -4.46
CA SER A 218 -12.11 7.16 -3.27
C SER A 218 -11.37 8.51 -3.29
N ASN A 219 -10.42 8.68 -4.22
CA ASN A 219 -9.62 9.88 -4.40
C ASN A 219 -9.69 10.40 -5.85
N TRP A 220 -10.74 10.09 -6.62
CA TRP A 220 -10.79 10.31 -8.06
C TRP A 220 -10.96 11.77 -8.49
N SER A 221 -9.93 12.59 -8.25
CA SER A 221 -9.85 13.97 -8.70
C SER A 221 -8.40 14.37 -8.93
N VAL A 222 -8.19 15.39 -9.78
CA VAL A 222 -6.85 15.96 -10.00
C VAL A 222 -6.23 16.42 -8.68
N ASP A 223 -7.03 17.09 -7.82
CA ASP A 223 -6.57 17.62 -6.55
C ASP A 223 -6.13 16.54 -5.56
N ALA A 224 -6.87 15.44 -5.47
CA ALA A 224 -6.55 14.38 -4.53
C ALA A 224 -5.41 13.49 -5.02
N LEU A 225 -5.48 13.01 -6.27
CA LEU A 225 -4.44 12.15 -6.84
C LEU A 225 -3.08 12.84 -6.88
N SER A 226 -3.03 14.14 -7.19
CA SER A 226 -1.78 14.91 -7.22
C SER A 226 -1.07 15.07 -5.87
N LYS A 227 -1.71 14.71 -4.75
CA LYS A 227 -1.15 14.70 -3.40
C LYS A 227 -0.82 13.28 -2.91
N MET A 228 -1.03 12.27 -3.74
CA MET A 228 -0.83 10.87 -3.40
C MET A 228 0.44 10.31 -4.03
N VAL A 229 1.08 9.40 -3.29
CA VAL A 229 2.11 8.51 -3.82
C VAL A 229 1.72 7.09 -3.42
N ILE A 230 1.82 6.14 -4.36
CA ILE A 230 1.57 4.73 -4.07
C ILE A 230 2.89 3.97 -4.22
N ILE A 231 3.27 3.19 -3.22
CA ILE A 231 4.35 2.21 -3.30
C ILE A 231 3.68 0.85 -3.26
N GLY A 232 3.65 0.16 -4.39
CA GLY A 232 2.77 -0.99 -4.60
C GLY A 232 3.02 -1.68 -5.92
N ASN A 233 2.09 -2.55 -6.32
CA ASN A 233 2.18 -3.38 -7.50
C ASN A 233 2.34 -2.52 -8.76
N SER A 234 3.09 -3.00 -9.75
CA SER A 234 3.23 -2.33 -11.04
C SER A 234 1.89 -2.25 -11.76
N PHE A 235 1.45 -1.05 -12.12
CA PHE A 235 0.21 -0.86 -12.87
C PHE A 235 0.43 -1.20 -14.34
N LYS A 236 1.63 -0.91 -14.84
CA LYS A 236 2.11 -1.43 -16.12
C LYS A 236 2.15 -2.97 -16.13
N GLY A 237 2.66 -3.61 -15.07
CA GLY A 237 2.65 -5.06 -14.93
C GLY A 237 1.22 -5.62 -14.88
N LEU A 238 0.28 -4.94 -14.22
CA LEU A 238 -1.14 -5.29 -14.26
C LEU A 238 -1.74 -5.17 -15.67
N GLU A 239 -1.44 -4.09 -16.40
CA GLU A 239 -1.86 -3.89 -17.79
C GLU A 239 -1.32 -4.99 -18.72
N GLU A 240 -0.08 -5.43 -18.52
CA GLU A 240 0.56 -6.48 -19.33
C GLU A 240 0.00 -7.88 -19.06
N ARG A 241 -0.36 -8.19 -17.80
CA ARG A 241 -0.86 -9.51 -17.40
C ARG A 241 -2.36 -9.70 -17.64
N LEU A 242 -3.16 -8.64 -17.51
CA LEU A 242 -4.60 -8.71 -17.62
C LEU A 242 -5.06 -8.43 -19.06
N LEU A 243 -6.08 -9.15 -19.53
CA LEU A 243 -6.72 -8.80 -20.80
C LEU A 243 -7.33 -7.40 -20.67
N ALA A 244 -7.13 -6.54 -21.68
CA ALA A 244 -7.64 -5.16 -21.67
C ALA A 244 -9.14 -5.07 -21.33
N ARG A 245 -9.96 -5.99 -21.83
CA ARG A 245 -11.40 -6.07 -21.51
C ARG A 245 -11.69 -6.35 -20.03
N ILE A 246 -10.85 -7.15 -19.37
CA ILE A 246 -10.98 -7.49 -17.94
C ILE A 246 -10.54 -6.29 -17.11
N LEU A 247 -9.40 -5.69 -17.44
CA LEU A 247 -8.91 -4.50 -16.75
C LEU A 247 -9.93 -3.35 -16.84
N GLN A 248 -10.47 -3.08 -18.03
CA GLN A 248 -11.47 -2.03 -18.23
C GLN A 248 -12.80 -2.32 -17.53
N LYS A 249 -13.24 -3.59 -17.47
CA LYS A 249 -14.51 -3.97 -16.82
C LYS A 249 -14.37 -3.94 -15.29
N ASN A 250 -13.36 -4.62 -14.75
CA ASN A 250 -13.28 -4.92 -13.32
C ASN A 250 -12.44 -3.88 -12.55
N TYR A 251 -11.50 -3.21 -13.23
CA TYR A 251 -10.59 -2.24 -12.62
C TYR A 251 -10.53 -0.93 -13.43
N PRO A 252 -11.69 -0.29 -13.67
CA PRO A 252 -11.79 0.86 -14.57
C PRO A 252 -10.93 2.05 -14.14
N TYR A 253 -10.74 2.26 -12.84
CA TYR A 253 -9.93 3.37 -12.32
C TYR A 253 -8.45 3.16 -12.62
N ILE A 254 -7.96 1.92 -12.48
CA ILE A 254 -6.60 1.56 -12.90
C ILE A 254 -6.46 1.78 -14.41
N ALA A 255 -7.38 1.25 -15.22
CA ALA A 255 -7.35 1.39 -16.68
C ALA A 255 -7.31 2.85 -17.15
N LYS A 256 -8.06 3.73 -16.48
CA LYS A 256 -8.16 5.16 -16.84
C LYS A 256 -6.94 5.96 -16.39
N ILE A 257 -6.32 5.60 -15.26
CA ILE A 257 -5.23 6.40 -14.68
C ILE A 257 -3.87 6.15 -15.33
N LEU A 258 -3.67 5.06 -16.09
CA LEU A 258 -2.37 4.68 -16.67
C LEU A 258 -1.65 5.80 -17.43
N LYS A 259 -2.39 6.70 -18.11
CA LYS A 259 -1.81 7.86 -18.82
C LYS A 259 -1.61 9.08 -17.92
N GLY A 260 -2.25 9.11 -16.76
CA GLY A 260 -2.23 10.19 -15.77
C GLY A 260 -1.15 10.05 -14.70
N LEU A 261 -0.40 8.94 -14.68
CA LEU A 261 0.64 8.67 -13.70
C LEU A 261 2.05 8.57 -14.30
N GLU A 262 3.03 8.61 -13.42
CA GLU A 262 4.39 8.16 -13.66
C GLU A 262 4.70 7.02 -12.70
N GLU A 263 5.28 5.96 -13.25
CA GLU A 263 5.62 4.73 -12.54
C GLU A 263 7.14 4.53 -12.62
N LEU A 264 7.77 4.35 -11.46
CA LEU A 264 9.18 3.99 -11.36
C LEU A 264 9.31 2.65 -10.64
N GLU A 265 9.80 1.64 -11.34
CA GLU A 265 10.02 0.30 -10.81
C GLU A 265 11.08 0.30 -9.69
N PHE A 266 10.86 -0.52 -8.66
CA PHE A 266 11.89 -0.79 -7.65
C PHE A 266 13.08 -1.54 -8.25
N PRO A 267 14.28 -1.39 -7.66
CA PRO A 267 15.46 -2.12 -8.10
C PRO A 267 15.27 -3.62 -7.94
N GLN A 268 15.65 -4.38 -8.96
CA GLN A 268 15.67 -5.84 -8.90
C GLN A 268 17.02 -6.31 -8.36
N THR A 269 17.01 -6.90 -7.17
CA THR A 269 18.18 -7.57 -6.58
C THR A 269 17.82 -9.00 -6.23
N SER A 270 18.74 -9.95 -6.45
CA SER A 270 18.47 -11.37 -6.22
C SER A 270 18.06 -11.70 -4.78
N GLN A 271 18.57 -10.95 -3.80
CA GLN A 271 18.27 -11.16 -2.38
C GLN A 271 16.83 -10.77 -2.01
N TYR A 272 16.31 -9.71 -2.62
CA TYR A 272 15.00 -9.12 -2.25
C TYR A 272 13.94 -9.30 -3.35
N MET A 273 14.28 -10.02 -4.42
CA MET A 273 13.40 -10.25 -5.57
C MET A 273 12.05 -10.83 -5.14
N ASP A 274 12.04 -11.89 -4.33
CA ASP A 274 10.79 -12.54 -3.91
C ASP A 274 9.95 -11.68 -2.94
N MET A 275 10.53 -10.60 -2.40
CA MET A 275 9.88 -9.73 -1.41
C MET A 275 9.29 -8.46 -2.02
N PHE A 276 9.95 -7.92 -3.04
CA PHE A 276 9.62 -6.64 -3.67
C PHE A 276 9.60 -6.72 -5.21
N ASN A 277 9.41 -7.93 -5.78
CA ASN A 277 9.08 -8.07 -7.19
C ASN A 277 7.82 -7.28 -7.52
N ASP A 278 7.62 -6.96 -8.80
CA ASP A 278 6.40 -6.30 -9.28
C ASP A 278 6.06 -5.01 -8.49
N THR A 279 7.05 -4.36 -7.87
CA THR A 279 6.85 -3.19 -7.01
C THR A 279 7.33 -1.93 -7.72
N SER A 280 6.51 -0.88 -7.66
CA SER A 280 6.80 0.43 -8.24
C SER A 280 6.36 1.55 -7.31
N VAL A 281 6.96 2.73 -7.51
CA VAL A 281 6.47 4.00 -7.00
C VAL A 281 5.61 4.64 -8.08
N HIS A 282 4.35 4.92 -7.73
CA HIS A 282 3.40 5.63 -8.57
C HIS A 282 3.19 7.03 -8.01
N TRP A 283 3.31 8.02 -8.88
CA TRP A 283 2.89 9.39 -8.57
C TRP A 283 2.13 10.00 -9.72
N PHE A 284 1.40 11.07 -9.43
CA PHE A 284 0.42 11.64 -10.34
C PHE A 284 0.76 13.09 -10.66
N PRO A 285 1.52 13.35 -11.76
CA PRO A 285 1.83 14.70 -12.17
C PRO A 285 0.56 15.45 -12.58
N VAL A 286 0.32 16.64 -12.05
CA VAL A 286 -0.87 17.48 -12.35
C VAL A 286 -1.00 17.69 -13.85
N GLN A 287 0.11 17.86 -14.57
CA GLN A 287 0.12 18.07 -16.02
C GLN A 287 -0.40 16.84 -16.77
N LYS A 288 -0.09 15.63 -16.32
CA LYS A 288 -0.60 14.39 -16.92
C LYS A 288 -2.07 14.16 -16.56
N LEU A 289 -2.45 14.44 -15.32
CA LEU A 289 -3.85 14.35 -14.87
C LEU A 289 -4.75 15.29 -15.69
N GLN A 290 -4.31 16.52 -15.95
CA GLN A 290 -5.04 17.51 -16.75
C GLN A 290 -5.15 17.13 -18.24
N GLN A 291 -4.30 16.23 -18.74
CA GLN A 291 -4.36 15.71 -20.11
C GLN A 291 -5.35 14.55 -20.27
N LEU A 292 -5.86 13.98 -19.16
CA LEU A 292 -6.93 12.99 -19.23
C LEU A 292 -8.23 13.62 -19.73
N SER A 293 -9.03 12.84 -20.45
CA SER A 293 -10.31 13.30 -21.00
C SER A 293 -11.28 13.69 -19.89
N THR A 294 -12.16 14.66 -20.14
CA THR A 294 -13.23 15.05 -19.22
C THR A 294 -14.09 13.84 -18.81
N ASP A 295 -14.42 12.97 -19.78
CA ASP A 295 -15.15 11.71 -19.56
C ASP A 295 -14.47 10.77 -18.54
N ALA A 296 -13.15 10.87 -18.35
CA ALA A 296 -12.45 10.06 -17.36
C ALA A 296 -12.76 10.55 -15.93
N TRP A 297 -12.94 11.86 -15.76
CA TRP A 297 -13.27 12.50 -14.49
C TRP A 297 -14.76 12.53 -14.18
N GLU A 298 -15.61 12.45 -15.21
CA GLU A 298 -17.06 12.26 -15.05
C GLU A 298 -17.44 10.85 -14.62
N PHE A 299 -16.49 9.90 -14.61
CA PHE A 299 -16.67 8.55 -14.11
C PHE A 299 -16.54 8.53 -12.57
N TRP A 300 -17.59 8.10 -11.86
CA TRP A 300 -17.64 8.13 -10.39
C TRP A 300 -18.30 6.90 -9.76
N GLU A 301 -18.71 5.92 -10.57
CA GLU A 301 -19.36 4.70 -10.12
C GLU A 301 -18.46 3.92 -9.16
N GLU A 302 -19.00 3.62 -7.98
CA GLU A 302 -18.28 2.78 -7.02
C GLU A 302 -18.00 1.40 -7.63
N PRO A 303 -16.75 0.89 -7.52
CA PRO A 303 -16.42 -0.44 -8.00
C PRO A 303 -17.32 -1.52 -7.37
N ASP A 304 -18.07 -2.22 -8.21
CA ASP A 304 -18.83 -3.40 -7.84
C ASP A 304 -18.19 -4.65 -8.46
N TYR A 305 -17.72 -5.55 -7.60
CA TYR A 305 -16.94 -6.73 -7.98
C TYR A 305 -17.78 -8.00 -8.11
N GLN A 306 -19.12 -7.91 -8.23
CA GLN A 306 -20.03 -9.06 -8.31
C GLN A 306 -19.64 -10.09 -9.38
N ASP A 307 -19.14 -9.64 -10.54
CA ASP A 307 -18.76 -10.51 -11.67
C ASP A 307 -17.26 -10.87 -11.68
N CYS A 308 -16.51 -10.63 -10.60
CA CYS A 308 -15.07 -10.86 -10.57
C CYS A 308 -14.75 -12.23 -9.92
N GLU A 309 -14.41 -13.22 -10.75
CA GLU A 309 -14.13 -14.59 -10.29
C GLU A 309 -12.89 -14.69 -9.37
N ASP A 310 -11.83 -13.94 -9.69
CA ASP A 310 -10.55 -13.95 -8.95
C ASP A 310 -10.37 -12.68 -8.10
N LEU A 311 -11.36 -12.34 -7.28
CA LEU A 311 -11.33 -11.14 -6.46
C LEU A 311 -10.43 -11.30 -5.23
N GLU A 312 -9.26 -10.67 -5.26
CA GLU A 312 -8.26 -10.71 -4.18
C GLU A 312 -8.50 -9.64 -3.10
N ILE A 313 -9.72 -9.58 -2.53
CA ILE A 313 -10.03 -8.67 -1.41
C ILE A 313 -10.95 -9.34 -0.39
N ILE A 314 -10.66 -9.14 0.90
CA ILE A 314 -11.59 -9.50 1.98
C ILE A 314 -12.58 -8.36 2.13
N ARG A 315 -13.87 -8.64 1.95
CA ARG A 315 -14.96 -7.65 2.05
C ARG A 315 -15.63 -7.67 3.42
N ASN A 316 -16.18 -6.53 3.82
CA ASN A 316 -17.09 -6.49 4.96
C ASN A 316 -18.32 -7.36 4.67
N LYS A 317 -18.83 -8.05 5.70
CA LYS A 317 -20.11 -8.73 5.58
C LYS A 317 -21.18 -7.67 5.41
N THR A 318 -21.91 -7.70 4.29
CA THR A 318 -23.20 -7.02 4.21
C THR A 318 -24.10 -7.64 5.26
N GLU A 319 -24.59 -6.84 6.21
CA GLU A 319 -25.75 -7.24 7.00
C GLU A 319 -26.88 -7.48 6.01
N ASP A 320 -27.35 -8.72 5.90
CA ASP A 320 -28.63 -8.98 5.23
C ASP A 320 -29.66 -8.07 5.88
N PRO A 321 -30.47 -7.32 5.11
CA PRO A 321 -31.56 -6.57 5.70
C PRO A 321 -32.41 -7.58 6.45
N SER A 322 -32.40 -7.46 7.78
CA SER A 322 -33.15 -8.31 8.69
C SER A 322 -34.55 -8.52 8.11
N ALA A 323 -34.91 -9.77 7.85
CA ALA A 323 -36.27 -10.18 7.58
C ALA A 323 -37.12 -9.63 8.73
N THR A 324 -37.79 -8.52 8.45
CA THR A 324 -38.81 -7.93 9.30
C THR A 324 -40.08 -8.66 8.94
N ASP A 325 -40.33 -9.75 9.68
CA ASP A 325 -41.68 -10.26 9.93
C ASP A 325 -42.17 -9.69 11.27
#